data_AF-A0A2M8NSP4-F1
#
_entry.id   AF-A0A2M8NSP4-F1
#
_cell.length_a   1.000
_cell.length_b   1.000
_cell.length_c   1.000
_cell.angle_alpha   90.00
_cell.angle_beta   90.00
_cell.angle_gamma   90.00
#
_symmetry.space_group_name_H-M   'P 1'
#
loop_
_entity.id
_entity.type
_entity.pdbx_description
1 polymer ?
#
loop_
_entity_poly.entity_id
_entity_poly.type
_entity_poly.pdbx_seq_one_letter_code
_entity_poly.pdbx_strand_id
1 'polypeptide(L)'
;MIQLSGVLWTMAIFFGIIGFLRGWNKEIISSAGIILGLFALFQFDSLLRGTLLVNVSRDQVFFVQSAIFIAIVFFAYQTRGFGGGSQGGQGRDRLQSSVLGGILGAINGYLIWGTIWYFMDINEYPLAPIVIAPAPGSPSDQARDILPLVILGGGPAGNGDFLAIAVIILFVLVLILI
;
A
#
# COMPACT_ATOMS: atom_id res chain seq x y z
N MET A 1 17.25 -10.46 15.83
CA MET A 1 16.91 -9.97 14.47
C MET A 1 15.54 -9.31 14.54
N ILE A 2 15.36 -8.14 13.92
CA ILE A 2 14.05 -7.46 13.92
C ILE A 2 13.13 -8.23 12.97
N GLN A 3 11.89 -8.49 13.40
CA GLN A 3 10.89 -9.17 12.59
C GLN A 3 10.34 -8.22 11.52
N LEU A 4 10.18 -8.72 10.28
CA LEU A 4 9.59 -7.97 9.15
C LEU A 4 8.17 -7.51 9.47
N SER A 5 7.39 -8.36 10.15
CA SER A 5 6.07 -7.99 10.68
C SER A 5 6.13 -6.80 11.64
N GLY A 6 7.16 -6.72 12.48
CA GLY A 6 7.38 -5.58 13.37
C GLY A 6 7.66 -4.28 12.60
N VAL A 7 8.45 -4.36 11.52
CA VAL A 7 8.74 -3.21 10.66
C VAL A 7 7.46 -2.74 9.95
N LEU A 8 6.67 -3.68 9.40
CA LEU A 8 5.39 -3.38 8.73
C LEU A 8 4.46 -2.57 9.64
N TRP A 9 4.21 -3.05 10.86
CA TRP A 9 3.30 -2.38 11.79
C TRP A 9 3.86 -1.06 12.31
N THR A 10 5.18 -0.98 12.53
CA THR A 10 5.83 0.28 12.92
C THR A 10 5.64 1.36 11.85
N MET A 11 5.81 0.99 10.58
CA MET A 11 5.61 1.91 9.46
C MET A 11 4.14 2.26 9.25
N ALA A 12 3.22 1.32 9.45
CA ALA A 12 1.79 1.60 9.47
C ALA A 12 1.45 2.65 10.55
N ILE A 13 1.95 2.49 11.78
CA ILE A 13 1.75 3.47 12.85
C ILE A 13 2.35 4.84 12.48
N PHE A 14 3.54 4.87 11.89
CA PHE A 14 4.18 6.12 11.47
C PHE A 14 3.34 6.87 10.42
N PHE A 15 2.81 6.17 9.42
CA PHE A 15 1.88 6.75 8.47
C PHE A 15 0.54 7.15 9.11
N GLY A 16 0.11 6.46 10.17
CA GLY A 16 -1.02 6.89 10.98
C GLY A 16 -0.78 8.24 11.67
N ILE A 17 0.42 8.51 12.16
CA ILE A 17 0.78 9.82 12.69
C ILE A 17 0.75 10.88 11.58
N ILE A 18 1.29 10.57 10.39
CA ILE A 18 1.23 11.47 9.23
C ILE A 18 -0.22 11.77 8.83
N GLY A 19 -1.06 10.74 8.75
CA GLY A 19 -2.47 10.88 8.41
C GLY A 19 -3.24 11.70 9.44
N PHE A 20 -2.91 11.58 10.73
CA PHE A 20 -3.51 12.38 11.80
C PHE A 20 -3.27 13.88 11.60
N LEU A 21 -2.05 14.23 11.17
CA LEU A 21 -1.66 15.62 10.88
C LEU A 21 -2.22 16.12 9.54
N ARG A 22 -2.38 15.23 8.55
CA ARG A 22 -2.80 15.58 7.18
C ARG A 22 -4.32 15.70 7.03
N GLY A 23 -5.09 14.92 7.80
CA GLY A 23 -6.55 14.90 7.79
C GLY A 23 -7.14 13.90 6.79
N TRP A 24 -8.35 13.42 7.10
CA TRP A 24 -8.98 12.28 6.40
C TRP A 24 -9.24 12.51 4.90
N ASN A 25 -9.74 13.69 4.50
CA ASN A 25 -10.05 13.99 3.09
C ASN A 25 -8.86 13.71 2.15
N LYS A 26 -7.66 14.13 2.56
CA LYS A 26 -6.44 13.95 1.77
C LYS A 26 -5.94 12.50 1.80
N GLU A 27 -6.07 11.83 2.94
CA GLU A 27 -5.69 10.42 3.06
C GLU A 27 -6.59 9.51 2.24
N ILE A 28 -7.91 9.74 2.16
CA ILE A 28 -8.82 8.94 1.31
C ILE A 28 -8.44 9.05 -0.16
N ILE A 29 -8.16 10.26 -0.65
CA ILE A 29 -7.74 10.46 -2.05
C ILE A 29 -6.41 9.74 -2.30
N SER A 30 -5.50 9.75 -1.32
CA SER A 30 -4.24 9.02 -1.43
C SER A 30 -4.47 7.50 -1.42
N SER A 31 -5.37 7.00 -0.56
CA SER A 31 -5.79 5.59 -0.52
C SER A 31 -6.31 5.13 -1.88
N ALA A 32 -7.10 5.97 -2.56
CA ALA A 32 -7.57 5.73 -3.91
C ALA A 32 -6.43 5.46 -4.88
N GLY A 33 -5.47 6.38 -4.94
CA GLY A 33 -4.31 6.25 -5.82
C GLY A 33 -3.43 5.04 -5.48
N ILE A 34 -3.26 4.73 -4.19
CA ILE A 34 -2.51 3.55 -3.74
C ILE A 34 -3.21 2.28 -4.24
N ILE A 35 -4.51 2.11 -3.99
CA ILE A 35 -5.27 0.92 -4.38
C ILE A 35 -5.32 0.77 -5.90
N LEU A 36 -5.45 1.87 -6.65
CA LEU A 36 -5.31 1.86 -8.11
C LEU A 36 -3.91 1.43 -8.56
N GLY A 37 -2.87 1.87 -7.86
CA GLY A 37 -1.49 1.43 -8.10
C GLY A 37 -1.30 -0.07 -7.85
N LEU A 38 -1.88 -0.59 -6.77
CA LEU A 38 -1.90 -2.03 -6.47
C LEU A 38 -2.62 -2.80 -7.58
N PHE A 39 -3.76 -2.29 -8.03
CA PHE A 39 -4.50 -2.87 -9.14
C PHE A 39 -3.69 -2.94 -10.41
N ALA A 40 -3.11 -1.82 -10.83
CA ALA A 40 -2.31 -1.77 -12.04
C ALA A 40 -1.13 -2.76 -11.95
N LEU A 41 -0.39 -2.74 -10.85
CA LEU A 41 0.77 -3.63 -10.69
C LEU A 41 0.38 -5.10 -10.62
N PHE A 42 -0.74 -5.43 -9.98
CA PHE A 42 -1.25 -6.80 -9.95
C PHE A 42 -1.70 -7.27 -11.33
N GLN A 43 -2.52 -6.47 -12.01
CA GLN A 43 -3.10 -6.82 -13.31
C GLN A 43 -2.04 -6.92 -14.42
N PHE A 44 -1.02 -6.05 -14.37
CA PHE A 44 0.08 -6.03 -15.32
C PHE A 44 1.29 -6.85 -14.87
N ASP A 45 1.21 -7.59 -13.78
CA ASP A 45 2.34 -8.37 -13.26
C ASP A 45 2.83 -9.42 -14.28
N SER A 46 1.90 -10.11 -14.95
CA SER A 46 2.23 -11.08 -16.00
C SER A 46 2.93 -10.44 -17.20
N LEU A 47 2.57 -9.20 -17.55
CA LEU A 47 3.25 -8.44 -18.59
C LEU A 47 4.64 -7.98 -18.12
N LEU A 48 4.73 -7.44 -16.91
CA LEU A 48 5.97 -6.93 -16.33
C LEU A 48 7.00 -8.05 -16.12
N ARG A 49 6.67 -9.06 -15.32
CA ARG A 49 7.59 -10.15 -14.97
C ARG A 49 7.65 -11.25 -16.03
N GLY A 50 6.50 -11.58 -16.62
CA GLY A 50 6.41 -12.68 -17.59
C GLY A 50 6.85 -12.32 -19.01
N THR A 51 6.86 -11.04 -19.38
CA THR A 51 7.24 -10.62 -20.75
C THR A 51 8.39 -9.61 -20.75
N LEU A 52 8.24 -8.47 -20.07
CA LEU A 52 9.20 -7.35 -20.17
C LEU A 52 10.51 -7.63 -19.41
N LEU A 53 10.42 -8.28 -18.25
CA LEU A 53 11.55 -8.52 -17.36
C LEU A 53 11.92 -10.02 -17.25
N VAL A 54 11.49 -10.84 -18.21
CA VAL A 54 11.71 -12.30 -18.16
C VAL A 54 13.19 -12.70 -18.12
N ASN A 55 14.07 -11.89 -18.72
CA ASN A 55 15.52 -12.12 -18.76
C ASN A 55 16.31 -11.29 -17.72
N VAL A 56 15.60 -10.66 -16.78
CA VAL A 56 16.17 -9.76 -15.77
C VAL A 56 16.29 -10.52 -14.44
N SER A 57 17.32 -10.22 -13.64
CA SER A 57 17.47 -10.88 -12.34
C SER A 57 16.33 -10.49 -11.38
N ARG A 58 15.97 -11.38 -10.46
CA ARG A 58 14.90 -11.15 -9.48
C ARG A 58 15.11 -9.89 -8.64
N ASP A 59 16.36 -9.58 -8.33
CA ASP A 59 16.73 -8.36 -7.59
C ASP A 59 16.34 -7.11 -8.38
N GLN A 60 16.68 -7.08 -9.67
CA GLN A 60 16.34 -5.96 -10.55
C GLN A 60 14.83 -5.86 -10.77
N VAL A 61 14.12 -6.99 -10.91
CA VAL A 61 12.66 -7.04 -11.00
C VAL A 61 12.02 -6.38 -9.77
N PHE A 62 12.47 -6.76 -8.57
CA PHE A 62 11.99 -6.17 -7.32
C PHE A 62 12.20 -4.66 -7.28
N PHE A 63 13.38 -4.17 -7.67
CA PHE A 63 13.65 -2.73 -7.70
C PHE A 63 12.75 -1.99 -8.69
N VAL A 64 12.53 -2.55 -9.88
CA VAL A 64 11.65 -1.95 -10.89
C VAL A 64 10.20 -1.90 -10.39
N GLN A 65 9.66 -3.00 -9.87
CA GLN A 65 8.30 -3.05 -9.32
C GLN A 65 8.12 -2.06 -8.16
N SER A 66 9.07 -2.05 -7.23
CA SER A 66 9.05 -1.13 -6.09
C SER A 66 9.19 0.33 -6.52
N ALA A 67 10.04 0.64 -7.50
CA ALA A 67 10.21 2.00 -8.00
C ALA A 67 8.94 2.52 -8.70
N ILE A 68 8.30 1.69 -9.53
CA ILE A 68 7.02 2.03 -10.17
C ILE A 68 5.96 2.27 -9.09
N PHE A 69 5.86 1.37 -8.10
CA PHE A 69 4.90 1.51 -7.02
C PHE A 69 5.13 2.77 -6.20
N ILE A 70 6.37 3.04 -5.77
CA ILE A 70 6.73 4.25 -5.02
C ILE A 70 6.43 5.50 -5.83
N ALA A 71 6.68 5.50 -7.14
CA ALA A 71 6.32 6.63 -8.01
C ALA A 71 4.80 6.87 -8.02
N ILE A 72 3.99 5.82 -8.15
CA ILE A 72 2.53 5.92 -8.08
C ILE A 72 2.08 6.45 -6.72
N VAL A 73 2.59 5.87 -5.62
CA VAL A 73 2.31 6.30 -4.24
C VAL A 73 2.69 7.77 -4.04
N PHE A 74 3.86 8.19 -4.55
CA PHE A 74 4.31 9.57 -4.50
C PHE A 74 3.31 10.50 -5.16
N PHE A 75 2.85 10.20 -6.39
CA PHE A 75 1.85 11.01 -7.07
C PHE A 75 0.48 10.98 -6.38
N ALA A 76 0.07 9.84 -5.83
CA ALA A 76 -1.16 9.72 -5.05
C ALA A 76 -1.14 10.66 -3.83
N TYR A 77 0.00 10.73 -3.13
CA TYR A 77 0.20 11.68 -2.02
C TYR A 77 0.37 13.12 -2.47
N GLN A 78 0.95 13.36 -3.65
CA GLN A 78 1.20 14.70 -4.17
C GLN A 78 -0.06 15.44 -4.62
N THR A 79 -1.21 14.76 -4.71
CA THR A 79 -2.48 15.32 -5.19
C THR A 79 -2.69 16.73 -4.66
N ARG A 80 -2.54 17.70 -5.58
CA ARG A 80 -2.68 19.14 -5.32
C ARG A 80 -4.09 19.34 -4.81
N GLY A 81 -4.20 19.85 -3.58
CA GLY A 81 -5.48 19.97 -2.88
C GLY A 81 -6.48 20.77 -3.70
N PHE A 82 -7.42 20.07 -4.33
CA PHE A 82 -8.70 20.66 -4.67
C PHE A 82 -9.47 20.89 -3.37
N GLY A 83 -10.15 22.03 -3.34
CA GLY A 83 -10.53 22.78 -2.15
C GLY A 83 -11.29 22.00 -1.09
N GLY A 84 -11.13 22.43 0.14
CA GLY A 84 -11.94 21.96 1.26
C GLY A 84 -11.34 22.36 2.59
N GLY A 85 -10.91 23.63 2.71
CA GLY A 85 -10.60 24.18 4.02
C GLY A 85 -11.87 24.08 4.87
N SER A 86 -11.90 23.14 5.82
CA SER A 86 -12.79 23.21 6.98
C SER A 86 -12.32 24.38 7.85
N GLN A 87 -12.57 25.58 7.36
CA GLN A 87 -12.58 26.80 8.16
C GLN A 87 -13.98 26.89 8.78
N GLY A 88 -14.18 26.29 9.96
CA GLY A 88 -15.40 26.54 10.72
C GLY A 88 -15.77 25.58 11.85
N GLY A 89 -15.19 24.37 11.93
CA GLY A 89 -15.57 23.39 12.96
C GLY A 89 -15.02 23.72 14.35
N GLN A 90 -15.87 23.65 15.38
CA GLN A 90 -15.46 23.65 16.79
C GLN A 90 -14.41 22.54 17.02
N GLY A 91 -13.56 22.67 18.04
CA GLY A 91 -12.40 21.77 18.25
C GLY A 91 -12.70 20.27 18.20
N ARG A 92 -13.95 19.85 18.45
CA ARG A 92 -14.42 18.46 18.30
C ARG A 92 -14.39 17.95 16.85
N ASP A 93 -14.82 18.75 15.88
CA ASP A 93 -14.84 18.37 14.45
C ASP A 93 -13.41 18.22 13.92
N ARG A 94 -12.49 19.06 14.41
CA ARG A 94 -11.05 18.96 14.09
C ARG A 94 -10.43 17.68 14.63
N LEU A 95 -10.70 17.35 15.90
CA LEU A 95 -10.19 16.11 16.49
C LEU A 95 -10.73 14.87 15.77
N GLN A 96 -12.02 14.85 15.44
CA GLN A 96 -12.62 13.75 14.67
C GLN A 96 -11.96 13.60 13.29
N SER A 97 -11.82 14.71 12.56
CA SER A 97 -11.16 14.73 11.25
C SER A 97 -9.71 14.24 11.31
N SER A 98 -8.97 14.60 12.36
CA SER A 98 -7.60 14.13 12.58
C SER A 98 -7.55 12.65 12.96
N VAL A 99 -8.41 12.16 13.85
CA VAL A 99 -8.44 10.73 14.22
C VAL A 99 -8.76 9.86 13.01
N LEU A 100 -9.74 10.25 12.20
CA LEU A 100 -10.06 9.55 10.94
C LEU A 100 -8.88 9.58 9.97
N GLY A 101 -8.20 10.73 9.86
CA GLY A 101 -6.97 10.85 9.10
C GLY A 101 -5.89 9.88 9.59
N GLY A 102 -5.76 9.71 10.91
CA GLY A 102 -4.78 8.79 11.48
C GLY A 102 -5.08 7.32 11.20
N ILE A 103 -6.35 6.91 11.26
CA ILE A 103 -6.76 5.54 10.89
C ILE A 103 -6.47 5.29 9.41
N LEU A 104 -6.86 6.21 8.53
CA LEU A 104 -6.60 6.09 7.09
C LEU A 104 -5.12 6.11 6.77
N GLY A 105 -4.35 6.96 7.45
CA GLY A 105 -2.89 6.97 7.34
C GLY A 105 -2.30 5.60 7.71
N ALA A 106 -2.76 4.98 8.80
CA ALA A 106 -2.27 3.66 9.20
C ALA A 106 -2.61 2.58 8.16
N ILE A 107 -3.82 2.62 7.61
CA ILE A 107 -4.23 1.75 6.50
C ILE A 107 -3.32 1.98 5.28
N ASN A 108 -3.07 3.23 4.90
CA ASN A 108 -2.19 3.58 3.79
C ASN A 108 -0.76 3.08 4.01
N GLY A 109 -0.20 3.27 5.21
CA GLY A 109 1.11 2.74 5.57
C GLY A 109 1.19 1.23 5.45
N TYR A 110 0.16 0.52 5.92
CA TYR A 110 0.04 -0.92 5.77
C TYR A 110 -0.06 -1.34 4.29
N LEU A 111 -0.86 -0.65 3.47
CA LEU A 111 -0.97 -0.91 2.04
C LEU A 111 0.38 -0.73 1.33
N ILE A 112 1.11 0.33 1.65
CA ILE A 112 2.39 0.65 1.01
C ILE A 112 3.47 -0.35 1.42
N TRP A 113 3.74 -0.47 2.72
CA TRP A 113 4.82 -1.31 3.22
C TRP A 113 4.52 -2.80 3.08
N GLY A 114 3.25 -3.19 3.23
CA GLY A 114 2.82 -4.57 2.99
C GLY A 114 2.98 -4.97 1.52
N THR A 115 2.80 -4.03 0.60
CA THR A 115 3.02 -4.29 -0.83
C THR A 115 4.49 -4.37 -1.19
N ILE A 116 5.33 -3.50 -0.63
CA ILE A 116 6.78 -3.59 -0.81
C ILE A 116 7.29 -4.94 -0.26
N TRP A 117 6.77 -5.37 0.89
CA TRP A 117 7.10 -6.70 1.43
C TRP A 117 6.57 -7.82 0.53
N TYR A 118 5.36 -7.72 0.01
CA TYR A 118 4.87 -8.67 -0.98
C TYR A 118 5.79 -8.79 -2.20
N PHE A 119 6.30 -7.68 -2.74
CA PHE A 119 7.28 -7.71 -3.82
C PHE A 119 8.60 -8.38 -3.43
N MET A 120 9.04 -8.26 -2.18
CA MET A 120 10.20 -9.03 -1.71
C MET A 120 9.88 -10.53 -1.66
N ASP A 121 8.70 -10.92 -1.17
CA ASP A 121 8.32 -12.32 -1.00
C ASP A 121 8.21 -13.05 -2.35
N ILE A 122 7.51 -12.46 -3.33
CA ILE A 122 7.35 -13.06 -4.67
C ILE A 122 8.64 -13.11 -5.49
N ASN A 123 9.67 -12.34 -5.10
CA ASN A 123 10.99 -12.33 -5.72
C ASN A 123 12.03 -13.08 -4.88
N GLU A 124 11.61 -13.88 -3.89
CA GLU A 124 12.47 -14.72 -3.04
C GLU A 124 13.50 -13.95 -2.19
N TYR A 125 13.10 -12.80 -1.64
CA TYR A 125 13.92 -11.97 -0.73
C TYR A 125 15.27 -11.54 -1.36
N PRO A 126 15.25 -10.73 -2.43
CA PRO A 126 16.43 -10.35 -3.20
C PRO A 126 17.45 -9.49 -2.44
N LEU A 127 17.10 -8.99 -1.25
CA LEU A 127 17.96 -8.15 -0.41
C LEU A 127 18.79 -8.96 0.60
N ALA A 128 18.86 -10.29 0.45
CA ALA A 128 19.72 -11.12 1.27
C ALA A 128 21.21 -10.70 1.11
N PRO A 129 21.99 -10.61 2.20
CA PRO A 129 21.70 -11.04 3.58
C PRO A 129 21.08 -9.97 4.49
N ILE A 130 20.81 -8.75 3.99
CA ILE A 130 20.30 -7.63 4.80
C ILE A 130 18.86 -7.90 5.25
N VAL A 131 18.02 -8.39 4.33
CA VAL A 131 16.66 -8.85 4.60
C VAL A 131 16.55 -10.27 4.09
N ILE A 132 16.24 -11.20 4.99
CA ILE A 132 16.13 -12.63 4.68
C ILE A 132 14.68 -13.11 4.80
N ALA A 133 14.38 -14.22 4.14
CA ALA A 133 13.10 -14.89 4.25
C ALA A 133 12.76 -15.20 5.72
N PRO A 134 11.51 -14.96 6.16
CA PRO A 134 11.04 -15.37 7.48
C PRO A 134 11.27 -16.87 7.71
N ALA A 135 11.75 -17.23 8.90
CA ALA A 135 11.85 -18.63 9.29
C ALA A 135 10.44 -19.26 9.38
N PRO A 136 10.25 -20.52 8.94
CA PRO A 136 8.96 -21.19 9.02
C PRO A 136 8.37 -21.16 10.45
N GLY A 137 7.10 -20.82 10.58
CA GLY A 137 6.39 -20.71 11.86
C GLY A 137 6.69 -19.45 12.67
N SER A 138 7.58 -18.57 12.20
CA SER A 138 7.82 -17.28 12.85
C SER A 138 6.62 -16.32 12.68
N PRO A 139 6.47 -15.28 13.53
CA PRO A 139 5.38 -14.30 13.35
C PRO A 139 5.44 -13.56 12.01
N SER A 140 6.63 -13.40 11.43
CA SER A 140 6.77 -12.80 10.09
C SER A 140 6.36 -13.75 8.97
N ASP A 141 6.48 -15.06 9.18
CA ASP A 141 5.99 -16.07 8.25
C ASP A 141 4.46 -16.06 8.18
N GLN A 142 3.80 -16.05 9.34
CA GLN A 142 2.35 -15.95 9.47
C GLN A 142 1.80 -14.61 8.93
N ALA A 143 2.58 -13.54 9.05
CA ALA A 143 2.17 -12.23 8.57
C ALA A 143 2.15 -12.11 7.04
N ARG A 144 2.68 -13.09 6.30
CA ARG A 144 2.61 -13.09 4.82
C ARG A 144 1.18 -13.27 4.31
N ASP A 145 0.36 -14.01 5.04
CA ASP A 145 -1.04 -14.26 4.69
C ASP A 145 -1.90 -13.01 4.79
N ILE A 146 -1.46 -12.02 5.58
CA ILE A 146 -2.14 -10.75 5.75
C ILE A 146 -1.52 -9.63 4.90
N LEU A 147 -0.71 -9.93 3.87
CA LEU A 147 -0.19 -8.88 3.01
C LEU A 147 -1.29 -8.33 2.08
N PRO A 148 -1.29 -7.02 1.76
CA PRO A 148 -2.36 -6.38 0.99
C PRO A 148 -2.69 -7.09 -0.32
N LEU A 149 -1.69 -7.44 -1.12
CA LEU A 149 -1.87 -8.13 -2.41
C LEU A 149 -2.22 -9.62 -2.26
N VAL A 150 -1.96 -10.22 -1.10
CA VAL A 150 -2.44 -11.57 -0.77
C VAL A 150 -3.93 -11.52 -0.46
N ILE A 151 -4.36 -10.61 0.40
CA ILE A 151 -5.77 -10.44 0.77
C ILE A 151 -6.61 -9.96 -0.42
N LEU A 152 -6.17 -8.89 -1.09
CA LEU A 152 -6.94 -8.23 -2.14
C LEU A 152 -6.77 -8.94 -3.49
N GLY A 153 -5.54 -9.28 -3.86
CA GLY A 153 -5.24 -9.90 -5.15
C GLY A 153 -5.47 -11.42 -5.18
N GLY A 154 -5.46 -12.08 -4.02
CA GLY A 154 -5.39 -13.54 -3.91
C GLY A 154 -3.95 -14.08 -4.02
N GLY A 155 -2.94 -13.20 -3.91
CA GLY A 155 -1.53 -13.57 -4.03
C GLY A 155 -1.10 -13.88 -5.46
N PRO A 156 0.06 -14.52 -5.68
CA PRO A 156 0.62 -14.75 -7.03
C PRO A 156 -0.26 -15.59 -7.96
N ALA A 157 -1.20 -16.37 -7.41
CA ALA A 157 -2.12 -17.23 -8.16
C ALA A 157 -3.57 -16.73 -8.13
N GLY A 158 -3.82 -15.55 -7.56
CA GLY A 158 -5.16 -15.00 -7.46
C GLY A 158 -5.65 -14.37 -8.76
N ASN A 159 -6.97 -14.28 -8.91
CA ASN A 159 -7.61 -13.65 -10.07
C ASN A 159 -7.79 -12.13 -9.92
N GLY A 160 -7.52 -11.57 -8.74
CA GLY A 160 -7.69 -10.14 -8.48
C GLY A 160 -9.13 -9.67 -8.30
N ASP A 161 -10.11 -10.57 -8.17
CA ASP A 161 -11.54 -10.22 -8.11
C ASP A 161 -11.86 -9.25 -6.95
N PHE A 162 -11.36 -9.51 -5.75
CA PHE A 162 -11.56 -8.62 -4.59
C PHE A 162 -10.90 -7.26 -4.78
N LEU A 163 -9.73 -7.25 -5.41
CA LEU A 163 -9.00 -6.03 -5.72
C LEU A 163 -9.69 -5.21 -6.82
N ALA A 164 -10.32 -5.85 -7.80
CA ALA A 164 -11.19 -5.20 -8.79
C ALA A 164 -12.44 -4.59 -8.13
N ILE A 165 -13.11 -5.33 -7.24
CA ILE A 165 -14.25 -4.82 -6.45
C ILE A 165 -13.81 -3.62 -5.60
N ALA A 166 -12.66 -3.71 -4.93
CA ALA A 166 -12.12 -2.62 -4.13
C ALA A 166 -11.90 -1.37 -4.98
N VAL A 167 -11.34 -1.51 -6.19
CA VAL A 167 -11.18 -0.39 -7.13
C VAL A 167 -12.52 0.21 -7.54
N ILE A 168 -13.52 -0.60 -7.85
CA ILE A 168 -14.86 -0.10 -8.25
C ILE A 168 -15.49 0.71 -7.11
N ILE A 169 -15.49 0.16 -5.89
CA ILE A 169 -16.04 0.84 -4.70
C ILE A 169 -15.32 2.17 -4.48
N LEU A 170 -13.99 2.17 -4.58
CA LEU A 170 -13.18 3.34 -4.32
C LEU A 170 -13.36 4.40 -5.41
N PHE A 171 -13.49 3.99 -6.67
CA PHE A 171 -13.79 4.88 -7.78
C PHE A 171 -15.14 5.59 -7.58
N VAL A 172 -16.19 4.84 -7.20
CA VAL A 172 -17.50 5.40 -6.88
C VAL A 172 -17.41 6.37 -5.70
N LEU A 173 -16.70 5.99 -4.63
CA LEU A 173 -16.51 6.83 -3.45
C LEU A 173 -15.83 8.15 -3.82
N VAL A 174 -14.74 8.10 -4.59
CA VAL A 174 -14.03 9.30 -5.04
C VAL A 174 -14.93 10.18 -5.92
N LEU A 175 -15.71 9.58 -6.82
CA LEU A 175 -16.64 10.30 -7.68
C LEU A 175 -17.73 11.03 -6.90
N ILE A 176 -18.18 10.48 -5.75
CA ILE A 176 -19.16 11.12 -4.88
C ILE A 176 -18.54 12.25 -4.04
N LEU A 177 -17.26 12.13 -3.68
CA LEU A 177 -16.56 13.10 -2.84
C LEU A 177 -16.04 14.33 -3.59
N ILE A 178 -15.93 14.26 -4.93
CA ILE A 178 -15.53 15.36 -5.82
C ILE A 178 -16.78 16.08 -6.32
#